data_AF-F3B3F0-F1
#
_entry.id   AF-F3B3F0-F1
#
_cell.length_a   1.000
_cell.length_b   1.000
_cell.length_c   1.000
_cell.angle_alpha   90.00
_cell.angle_beta   90.00
_cell.angle_gamma   90.00
#
_symmetry.space_group_name_H-M   'P 1'
#
loop_
_entity.id
_entity.type
_entity.pdbx_description
1 polymer ?
#
loop_
_entity_poly.entity_id
_entity_poly.type
_entity_poly.pdbx_seq_one_letter_code
_entity_poly.pdbx_strand_id
1 'polypeptide(L)' 'MGNPVYVYDMERTICDIVRDRKRQDPEIFSKAWKFYLKNSSRDIWKLRDYANIFGISEQIESILEVLAYE' A
#
# COMPACT_ATOMS: atom_id res chain seq x y z
N MET A 1 -17.84 -8.04 25.96
CA MET A 1 -16.65 -8.78 25.48
C MET A 1 -16.63 -8.68 23.96
N GLY A 2 -15.47 -8.40 23.36
CA GLY A 2 -15.32 -8.29 21.90
C GLY A 2 -14.80 -9.58 21.27
N ASN A 3 -15.09 -9.80 20.00
CA ASN A 3 -14.63 -10.95 19.22
C ASN A 3 -13.38 -10.58 18.40
N PRO A 4 -12.37 -11.46 18.30
CA PRO A 4 -11.26 -11.25 17.38
C PRO A 4 -11.75 -11.32 15.93
N VAL A 5 -11.26 -10.41 15.09
CA VAL A 5 -11.58 -10.34 13.65
C VAL A 5 -10.28 -10.37 12.88
N TYR A 6 -10.25 -11.16 11.80
CA TYR A 6 -9.11 -11.19 10.89
C TYR A 6 -9.10 -9.94 10.01
N VAL A 7 -7.94 -9.31 9.93
CA VAL A 7 -7.72 -8.10 9.12
C VAL A 7 -6.47 -8.29 8.27
N TYR A 8 -6.42 -7.58 7.15
CA TYR A 8 -5.19 -7.46 6.38
C TYR A 8 -4.22 -6.52 7.07
N ASP A 9 -2.93 -6.78 6.85
CA ASP A 9 -1.88 -5.84 7.22
C ASP A 9 -1.82 -4.65 6.25
N MET A 10 -0.94 -3.70 6.57
CA MET A 10 -0.82 -2.46 5.80
C MET A 10 -0.27 -2.71 4.40
N GLU A 11 0.71 -3.59 4.24
CA GLU A 11 1.32 -3.93 2.95
C GLU A 11 0.27 -4.47 1.98
N ARG A 12 -0.54 -5.44 2.44
CA ARG A 12 -1.62 -6.01 1.63
C ARG A 12 -2.66 -4.95 1.27
N THR A 13 -3.02 -4.10 2.23
CA THR A 13 -3.98 -3.01 2.04
C THR A 13 -3.49 -2.00 0.99
N ILE A 14 -2.20 -1.63 1.00
CA ILE A 14 -1.60 -0.74 0.00
C ILE A 14 -1.61 -1.38 -1.39
N CYS A 15 -1.25 -2.67 -1.49
CA CYS A 15 -1.35 -3.39 -2.77
C CYS A 15 -2.79 -3.40 -3.31
N ASP A 16 -3.80 -3.56 -2.45
CA ASP A 16 -5.20 -3.54 -2.87
C ASP A 16 -5.65 -2.15 -3.36
N ILE A 17 -5.23 -1.08 -2.68
CA ILE A 17 -5.49 0.30 -3.08
C ILE A 17 -4.88 0.60 -4.46
N VAL A 18 -3.68 0.11 -4.73
CA VAL A 18 -2.99 0.28 -6.02
C VAL A 18 -3.67 -0.50 -7.13
N ARG A 19 -4.10 -1.72 -6.84
CA ARG A 19 -4.80 -2.57 -7.81
C ARG A 19 -6.14 -1.97 -8.25
N ASP A 20 -6.84 -1.28 -7.34
CA ASP A 20 -8.12 -0.62 -7.64
C ASP A 20 -8.00 0.89 -7.93
N ARG A 21 -6.81 1.37 -8.31
CA ARG A 21 -6.51 2.80 -8.51
C ARG A 21 -7.53 3.56 -9.37
N LYS A 22 -8.15 2.91 -10.36
CA LYS A 22 -9.13 3.55 -11.26
C LYS A 22 -10.49 3.86 -10.61
N ARG A 23 -10.81 3.22 -9.49
CA ARG A 23 -12.10 3.37 -8.78
C ARG A 23 -11.96 4.05 -7.43
N GLN A 24 -10.75 4.52 -7.11
CA GLN A 24 -10.40 5.17 -5.87
C GLN A 24 -10.44 6.69 -6.04
N ASP A 25 -10.87 7.40 -4.99
CA ASP A 25 -10.70 8.85 -4.91
C ASP A 25 -9.19 9.19 -4.84
N PRO A 26 -8.67 10.08 -5.72
CA PRO A 26 -7.25 10.45 -5.73
C PRO A 26 -6.73 10.99 -4.39
N GLU A 27 -7.56 11.70 -3.62
CA GLU A 27 -7.19 12.24 -2.31
C GLU A 27 -7.05 11.10 -1.28
N ILE A 28 -7.97 10.13 -1.30
CA ILE A 28 -7.89 8.94 -0.44
C ILE A 28 -6.63 8.13 -0.75
N PHE A 29 -6.35 7.92 -2.05
CA PHE A 29 -5.15 7.24 -2.50
C PHE A 29 -3.87 7.91 -1.99
N SER A 30 -3.75 9.24 -2.18
CA SER A 30 -2.59 10.01 -1.73
C SER A 30 -2.43 9.96 -0.22
N LYS A 31 -3.52 10.10 0.55
CA LYS A 31 -3.50 10.01 2.01
C LYS A 31 -3.05 8.63 2.51
N ALA A 32 -3.55 7.55 1.90
CA ALA A 32 -3.17 6.19 2.28
C ALA A 32 -1.66 5.95 2.11
N TRP A 33 -1.11 6.37 0.98
CA TRP A 33 0.33 6.27 0.71
C TRP A 33 1.18 7.12 1.66
N LYS A 34 0.80 8.37 1.89
CA LYS A 34 1.49 9.24 2.86
C LYS A 34 1.44 8.67 4.27
N PHE A 35 0.32 8.07 4.66
CA PHE A 35 0.19 7.41 5.95
C PHE A 35 1.11 6.19 6.06
N TYR A 36 1.11 5.32 5.04
CA TYR A 36 1.99 4.15 4.99
C TYR A 36 3.48 4.53 5.07
N LEU A 37 3.91 5.51 4.29
CA LEU A 37 5.30 5.98 4.29
C LEU A 37 5.72 6.73 5.55
N LYS A 38 4.77 7.29 6.31
CA LYS A 38 5.07 7.87 7.63
C LYS A 38 5.12 6.83 8.73
N ASN A 39 4.59 5.63 8.51
CA ASN A 39 4.61 4.56 9.49
C ASN A 39 6.05 4.02 9.62
N SER A 40 6.56 4.00 10.86
CA SER A 40 7.89 3.47 11.19
C SER A 40 7.95 1.94 11.16
N SER A 41 6.79 1.27 11.24
CA SER A 41 6.66 -0.19 11.20
C SER A 41 6.37 -0.73 9.81
N ARG A 42 6.49 0.11 8.75
CA ARG A 42 6.28 -0.33 7.37
C ARG A 42 7.34 -1.34 6.96
N ASP A 43 6.93 -2.37 6.24
CA ASP A 43 7.82 -3.37 5.68
C ASP A 43 7.82 -3.31 4.14
N ILE A 44 8.84 -2.68 3.59
CA ILE A 44 8.99 -2.49 2.15
C ILE A 44 9.28 -3.82 1.44
N TRP A 45 9.96 -4.77 2.09
CA TRP A 45 10.23 -6.08 1.50
C TRP A 45 8.95 -6.87 1.35
N LYS A 46 8.13 -6.89 2.40
CA LYS A 46 6.82 -7.54 2.37
C LYS A 46 5.85 -6.87 1.39
N LEU A 47 5.89 -5.54 1.26
CA LEU A 47 5.12 -4.82 0.23
C LEU A 47 5.51 -5.29 -1.18
N ARG A 48 6.82 -5.42 -1.46
CA ARG A 48 7.34 -5.90 -2.75
C ARG A 48 6.96 -7.35 -3.02
N ASP A 49 7.02 -8.21 -2.02
CA ASP A 49 6.58 -9.60 -2.14
C ASP A 49 5.10 -9.70 -2.52
N TYR A 50 4.24 -8.93 -1.85
CA TYR A 50 2.83 -8.84 -2.23
C TYR A 50 2.64 -8.24 -3.62
N ALA A 51 3.37 -7.18 -3.96
CA ALA A 51 3.30 -6.58 -5.29
C ALA A 51 3.64 -7.57 -6.40
N ASN A 52 4.66 -8.41 -6.19
CA ASN A 52 5.04 -9.49 -7.10
C ASN A 52 3.91 -10.53 -7.24
N ILE A 53 3.33 -10.97 -6.13
CA ILE A 53 2.21 -11.93 -6.14
C ILE A 53 0.99 -11.37 -6.88
N PHE A 54 0.70 -10.07 -6.76
CA PHE A 54 -0.44 -9.43 -7.43
C PHE A 54 -0.12 -8.92 -8.85
N GLY A 55 1.13 -9.02 -9.31
CA GLY A 55 1.55 -8.54 -10.63
C GLY A 55 1.52 -7.00 -10.76
N ILE A 56 1.74 -6.27 -9.67
CA ILE A 56 1.71 -4.79 -9.62
C ILE A 56 3.04 -4.18 -9.22
N SER A 57 4.14 -4.93 -9.28
CA SER A 57 5.47 -4.50 -8.83
C SER A 57 5.94 -3.21 -9.49
N GLU A 58 5.79 -3.08 -10.81
CA GLU A 58 6.16 -1.86 -11.54
C GLU A 58 5.39 -0.63 -11.03
N GLN A 59 4.11 -0.79 -10.71
CA GLN A 59 3.28 0.29 -10.20
C GLN A 59 3.72 0.72 -8.80
N ILE A 60 4.05 -0.26 -7.95
CA ILE A 60 4.55 0.00 -6.59
C ILE A 60 5.90 0.71 -6.63
N GLU A 61 6.86 0.23 -7.42
CA GLU A 61 8.18 0.88 -7.53
C GLU A 61 8.04 2.31 -8.07
N SER A 62 7.22 2.53 -9.10
CA SER A 62 6.97 3.87 -9.64
C SER A 62 6.42 4.83 -8.57
N ILE A 63 5.50 4.37 -7.72
CA ILE A 63 4.94 5.20 -6.64
C ILE A 63 5.99 5.47 -5.55
N LEU A 64 6.76 4.44 -5.16
CA LEU A 64 7.83 4.58 -4.17
C LEU A 64 8.92 5.55 -4.64
N GLU A 65 9.30 5.48 -5.92
CA GLU A 65 10.25 6.39 -6.53
C GLU A 65 9.77 7.84 -6.43
N VAL A 66 8.56 8.12 -6.93
CA VAL A 66 8.00 9.49 -6.89
C VAL A 66 7.91 10.03 -5.47
N LEU A 67 7.49 9.22 -4.51
CA LEU A 67 7.30 9.65 -3.13
C LEU A 67 8.61 9.70 -2.31
N ALA A 68 9.69 9.05 -2.75
CA ALA A 68 11.00 9.17 -2.13
C ALA A 68 11.71 10.49 -2.48
N TYR A 69 11.27 11.15 -3.55
CA TYR A 69 11.78 12.44 -4.01
C TYR A 69 10.89 13.64 -3.60
N GLU A 70 9.76 13.40 -2.94
CA GLU A 70 8.95 14.43 -2.23
C GLU A 70 9.47 14.67 -0.79
#